data_AF-A0A7W3N481-F1
#
_entry.id   AF-A0A7W3N481-F1
#
_cell.length_a   1.000
_cell.length_b   1.000
_cell.length_c   1.000
_cell.angle_alpha   90.00
_cell.angle_beta   90.00
_cell.angle_gamma   90.00
#
_symmetry.space_group_name_H-M   'P 1'
#
loop_
_entity.id
_entity.type
_entity.pdbx_description
1 polymer ?
#
loop_
_entity_poly.entity_id
_entity_poly.type
_entity_poly.pdbx_seq_one_letter_code
_entity_poly.pdbx_strand_id
1 'polypeptide(L)'
;MTVLADRPTQATAKDPRELVPAWAWDLLVEDFRKTHHASHAYTDRAVGQFLVFLKAVGNILRAARQDPDAYARIVPTPPVDEVWHTALQRTELYLPLSLAFAGGMIHHRPVMDDDIRSGAALARTIPHLEATGLFVDAEFWNDEAASSCCPPECAGQGGLVGLQGWEGYGLTSDTPLTISF
;
A
#
# COMPACT_ATOMS: atom_id res chain seq x y z
N MET A 1 23.03 -32.47 14.00
CA MET A 1 21.63 -32.14 14.28
C MET A 1 21.28 -30.96 13.40
N THR A 2 20.76 -31.23 12.21
CA THR A 2 20.46 -30.21 11.21
C THR A 2 19.00 -29.83 11.38
N VAL A 3 18.74 -28.63 11.86
CA VAL A 3 17.38 -28.07 11.89
C VAL A 3 17.02 -27.74 10.44
N LEU A 4 16.16 -28.57 9.85
CA LEU A 4 15.42 -28.20 8.65
C LEU A 4 14.52 -27.03 9.07
N ALA A 5 14.84 -25.83 8.59
CA ALA A 5 13.91 -24.72 8.66
C ALA A 5 12.71 -25.10 7.80
N ASP A 6 11.60 -25.35 8.48
CA ASP A 6 10.29 -25.52 7.86
C ASP A 6 9.99 -24.22 7.10
N ARG A 7 9.96 -24.28 5.77
CA ARG A 7 9.60 -23.15 4.90
C ARG A 7 8.09 -23.28 4.68
N PRO A 8 7.22 -22.53 5.37
CA PRO A 8 5.81 -22.65 5.09
C PRO A 8 5.50 -21.94 3.76
N THR A 9 4.86 -22.67 2.84
CA THR A 9 3.87 -22.16 1.86
C THR A 9 4.25 -21.06 0.84
N GLN A 10 5.51 -20.86 0.45
CA GLN A 10 5.85 -19.91 -0.64
C GLN A 10 5.70 -20.48 -2.07
N ALA A 11 5.65 -21.80 -2.26
CA ALA A 11 5.71 -22.44 -3.59
C ALA A 11 4.44 -22.34 -4.44
N THR A 12 3.34 -21.77 -3.92
CA THR A 12 2.04 -21.68 -4.60
C THR A 12 1.48 -20.26 -4.69
N ALA A 13 2.21 -19.26 -4.19
CA ALA A 13 1.78 -17.87 -4.22
C ALA A 13 1.88 -17.28 -5.64
N LYS A 14 0.90 -16.47 -6.05
CA LYS A 14 0.90 -15.85 -7.39
C LYS A 14 1.92 -14.72 -7.48
N ASP A 15 2.48 -14.52 -8.67
CA ASP A 15 3.41 -13.43 -8.93
C ASP A 15 2.64 -12.08 -8.93
N PRO A 16 3.03 -11.09 -8.11
CA PRO A 16 2.44 -9.74 -8.13
C PRO A 16 2.46 -9.07 -9.51
N ARG A 17 3.37 -9.45 -10.40
CA ARG A 17 3.42 -8.97 -11.79
C ARG A 17 2.13 -9.24 -12.56
N GLU A 18 1.39 -10.28 -12.19
CA GLU A 18 0.11 -10.62 -12.83
C GLU A 18 -1.01 -9.61 -12.52
N LEU A 19 -0.81 -8.71 -11.54
CA LEU A 19 -1.82 -7.71 -11.17
C LEU A 19 -1.93 -6.54 -12.16
N VAL A 20 -0.93 -6.33 -13.00
CA VAL A 20 -0.88 -5.20 -13.94
C VAL A 20 -0.39 -5.66 -15.31
N PRO A 21 -0.76 -4.95 -16.40
CA PRO A 21 -0.16 -5.19 -17.71
C PRO A 21 1.36 -4.99 -17.70
N ALA A 22 2.10 -5.71 -18.56
CA ALA A 22 3.56 -5.62 -18.63
C ALA A 22 4.08 -4.19 -18.80
N TRP A 23 3.44 -3.37 -19.65
CA TRP A 23 3.86 -1.97 -19.85
C TRP A 23 3.73 -1.13 -18.58
N ALA A 24 2.75 -1.43 -17.72
CA ALA A 24 2.53 -0.70 -16.47
C ALA A 24 3.57 -1.10 -15.43
N TRP A 25 3.94 -2.39 -15.38
CA TRP A 25 5.08 -2.87 -14.60
C TRP A 25 6.37 -2.18 -15.03
N ASP A 26 6.68 -2.18 -16.33
CA ASP A 26 7.90 -1.59 -16.87
C ASP A 26 7.98 -0.09 -16.55
N LEU A 27 6.86 0.63 -16.62
CA LEU A 27 6.79 2.05 -16.27
C LEU A 27 7.09 2.28 -14.78
N LEU A 28 6.45 1.53 -13.88
CA LEU A 28 6.67 1.64 -12.43
C LEU A 28 8.13 1.33 -12.05
N VAL A 29 8.68 0.26 -12.61
CA VAL A 29 10.09 -0.13 -12.41
C VAL A 29 11.03 0.98 -12.90
N GLU A 30 10.78 1.50 -14.09
CA GLU A 30 11.64 2.54 -14.67
C GLU A 30 11.62 3.84 -13.86
N ASP A 31 10.44 4.27 -13.42
CA ASP A 31 10.29 5.50 -12.63
C ASP A 31 10.94 5.38 -11.25
N PHE A 32 10.72 4.26 -10.56
CA PHE A 32 11.32 4.02 -9.24
C PHE A 32 12.84 3.95 -9.35
N ARG A 33 13.35 3.21 -10.33
CA ARG A 33 14.79 3.07 -10.56
C ARG A 33 15.46 4.40 -10.85
N LYS A 34 14.83 5.25 -11.67
CA LYS A 34 15.34 6.59 -11.98
C LYS A 34 15.41 7.49 -10.75
N THR A 35 14.39 7.41 -9.91
CA THR A 35 14.25 8.25 -8.72
C THR A 35 15.20 7.82 -7.60
N HIS A 36 15.33 6.50 -7.37
CA HIS A 36 16.06 5.95 -6.21
C HIS A 36 17.45 5.37 -6.57
N HIS A 37 17.85 5.38 -7.84
CA HIS A 37 19.14 4.85 -8.33
C HIS A 37 19.43 3.40 -7.87
N ALA A 38 18.38 2.59 -7.73
CA ALA A 38 18.48 1.22 -7.23
C ALA A 38 18.83 0.19 -8.33
N SER A 39 19.21 -1.02 -7.90
CA SER A 39 19.45 -2.12 -8.84
C SER A 39 18.14 -2.60 -9.50
N HIS A 40 18.25 -3.23 -10.68
CA HIS A 40 17.10 -3.85 -11.36
C HIS A 40 16.38 -4.87 -10.48
N ALA A 41 17.15 -5.82 -9.90
CA ALA A 41 16.59 -6.89 -9.08
C ALA A 41 15.86 -6.35 -7.83
N TYR A 42 16.43 -5.33 -7.19
CA TYR A 42 15.78 -4.68 -6.05
C TYR A 42 14.48 -3.97 -6.48
N THR A 43 14.54 -3.20 -7.57
CA THR A 43 13.39 -2.43 -8.06
C THR A 43 12.22 -3.34 -8.43
N ASP A 44 12.49 -4.42 -9.16
CA ASP A 44 11.46 -5.41 -9.52
C ASP A 44 10.75 -5.98 -8.28
N ARG A 45 11.53 -6.33 -7.24
CA ARG A 45 10.98 -6.86 -5.99
C ARG A 45 10.16 -5.80 -5.25
N ALA A 46 10.68 -4.57 -5.15
CA ALA A 46 10.01 -3.45 -4.48
C ALA A 46 8.66 -3.12 -5.13
N VAL A 47 8.63 -3.03 -6.47
CA VAL A 47 7.38 -2.81 -7.24
C VAL A 47 6.40 -3.96 -7.01
N GLY A 48 6.88 -5.20 -6.97
CA GLY A 48 6.06 -6.35 -6.61
C GLY A 48 5.40 -6.19 -5.24
N GLN A 49 6.18 -5.87 -4.20
CA GLN A 49 5.66 -5.71 -2.84
C GLN A 49 4.72 -4.51 -2.68
N PHE A 50 4.93 -3.43 -3.43
CA PHE A 50 3.96 -2.33 -3.55
C PHE A 50 2.62 -2.79 -4.09
N LEU A 51 2.59 -3.59 -5.17
CA LEU A 51 1.32 -4.10 -5.72
C LEU A 51 0.60 -5.03 -4.75
N VAL A 52 1.33 -5.87 -4.00
CA VAL A 52 0.77 -6.71 -2.93
C VAL A 52 0.12 -5.84 -1.85
N PHE A 53 0.84 -4.83 -1.37
CA PHE A 53 0.35 -3.89 -0.37
C PHE A 53 -0.91 -3.15 -0.85
N LEU A 54 -0.89 -2.59 -2.06
CA LEU A 54 -2.01 -1.86 -2.61
C LEU A 54 -3.24 -2.77 -2.82
N LYS A 55 -3.02 -4.03 -3.20
CA LYS A 55 -4.09 -5.04 -3.28
C LYS A 55 -4.69 -5.34 -1.91
N ALA A 56 -3.87 -5.47 -0.87
CA ALA A 56 -4.34 -5.65 0.50
C ALA A 56 -5.18 -4.46 0.98
N VAL A 57 -4.73 -3.22 0.74
CA VAL A 57 -5.51 -2.00 1.03
C VAL A 57 -6.84 -2.02 0.28
N GLY A 58 -6.85 -2.37 -1.01
CA GLY A 58 -8.07 -2.47 -1.80
C GLY A 58 -9.06 -3.50 -1.26
N ASN A 59 -8.59 -4.66 -0.80
CA ASN A 59 -9.42 -5.67 -0.16
C ASN A 59 -10.05 -5.16 1.15
N ILE A 60 -9.27 -4.46 1.99
CA ILE A 60 -9.76 -3.85 3.23
C ILE A 60 -10.83 -2.79 2.93
N LEU A 61 -10.58 -1.90 1.97
CA LEU A 61 -11.54 -0.84 1.60
C LEU A 61 -12.85 -1.43 1.05
N ARG A 62 -12.76 -2.52 0.28
CA ARG A 62 -13.95 -3.23 -0.21
C ARG A 62 -14.76 -3.86 0.93
N ALA A 63 -14.08 -4.49 1.90
CA ALA A 63 -14.72 -5.04 3.08
C ALA A 63 -15.39 -3.94 3.91
N ALA A 64 -14.66 -2.84 4.17
CA ALA A 64 -15.12 -1.70 4.95
C ALA A 64 -16.38 -1.01 4.38
N ARG A 65 -16.61 -1.09 3.06
CA ARG A 65 -17.83 -0.56 2.43
C ARG A 65 -19.07 -1.41 2.72
N GLN A 66 -18.89 -2.70 3.01
CA GLN A 66 -19.97 -3.61 3.37
C GLN A 66 -20.17 -3.63 4.89
N ASP A 67 -19.06 -3.57 5.63
CA ASP A 67 -19.03 -3.57 7.09
C ASP A 67 -17.95 -2.60 7.58
N PRO A 68 -18.31 -1.42 8.11
CA PRO A 68 -17.35 -0.43 8.60
C PRO A 68 -16.37 -0.96 9.65
N ASP A 69 -16.77 -1.95 10.45
CA ASP A 69 -15.92 -2.54 11.49
C ASP A 69 -14.83 -3.46 10.89
N ALA A 70 -14.97 -3.84 9.62
CA ALA A 70 -13.95 -4.58 8.87
C ALA A 70 -12.77 -3.70 8.41
N TYR A 71 -12.82 -2.38 8.66
CA TYR A 71 -11.70 -1.49 8.35
C TYR A 71 -10.51 -1.77 9.29
N ALA A 72 -9.39 -2.13 8.69
CA ALA A 72 -8.11 -2.29 9.39
C ALA A 72 -7.07 -1.35 8.79
N ARG A 73 -6.42 -0.54 9.64
CA ARG A 73 -5.30 0.27 9.19
C ARG A 73 -4.03 -0.57 9.11
N ILE A 74 -3.52 -0.72 7.89
CA ILE A 74 -2.22 -1.30 7.55
C ILE A 74 -1.25 -0.23 7.05
N VAL A 75 0.05 -0.49 7.12
CA VAL A 75 1.11 0.46 6.74
C VAL A 75 2.20 -0.23 5.92
N PRO A 76 2.75 0.45 4.90
CA PRO A 76 3.91 -0.08 4.18
C PRO A 76 5.18 0.05 5.02
N THR A 77 6.21 -0.72 4.68
CA THR A 77 7.59 -0.42 5.10
C THR A 77 8.18 0.69 4.22
N PRO A 78 9.28 1.36 4.65
CA PRO A 78 9.95 2.41 3.88
C PRO A 78 10.15 2.10 2.38
N PRO A 79 10.75 0.97 1.97
CA PRO A 79 10.97 0.71 0.55
C PRO A 79 9.67 0.57 -0.25
N VAL A 80 8.60 0.08 0.38
CA VAL A 80 7.30 -0.06 -0.27
C VAL A 80 6.57 1.29 -0.37
N ASP A 81 6.71 2.14 0.64
CA ASP A 81 6.17 3.50 0.66
C ASP A 81 6.85 4.39 -0.41
N GLU A 82 8.16 4.25 -0.60
CA GLU A 82 8.90 4.96 -1.65
C GLU A 82 8.40 4.62 -3.07
N VAL A 83 8.10 3.34 -3.33
CA VAL A 83 7.47 2.95 -4.60
C VAL A 83 6.08 3.59 -4.72
N TRP A 84 5.30 3.62 -3.63
CA TRP A 84 3.98 4.23 -3.64
C TRP A 84 4.05 5.73 -3.95
N HIS A 85 4.99 6.47 -3.35
CA HIS A 85 5.24 7.88 -3.68
C HIS A 85 5.53 8.09 -5.16
N THR A 86 6.37 7.23 -5.75
CA THR A 86 6.68 7.32 -7.18
C THR A 86 5.45 7.00 -8.03
N ALA A 87 4.68 5.97 -7.67
CA ALA A 87 3.47 5.57 -8.39
C ALA A 87 2.38 6.65 -8.38
N LEU A 88 2.24 7.42 -7.28
CA LEU A 88 1.27 8.52 -7.18
C LEU A 88 1.51 9.62 -8.21
N GLN A 89 2.74 9.79 -8.71
CA GLN A 89 3.06 10.76 -9.76
C GLN A 89 2.54 10.33 -11.13
N ARG A 90 2.18 9.05 -11.31
CA ARG A 90 1.56 8.49 -12.51
C ARG A 90 0.05 8.34 -12.32
N THR A 91 -0.67 9.44 -12.20
CA THR A 91 -2.12 9.42 -11.93
C THR A 91 -2.92 8.63 -12.96
N GLU A 92 -2.51 8.64 -14.24
CA GLU A 92 -3.09 7.84 -15.32
C GLU A 92 -2.96 6.32 -15.12
N LEU A 93 -1.98 5.87 -14.32
CA LEU A 93 -1.81 4.46 -13.94
C LEU A 93 -2.43 4.21 -12.56
N TYR A 94 -2.12 5.08 -11.59
CA TYR A 94 -2.48 4.89 -10.19
C TYR A 94 -3.99 4.96 -9.93
N LEU A 95 -4.71 5.86 -10.61
CA LEU A 95 -6.15 5.98 -10.45
C LEU A 95 -6.88 4.73 -10.99
N PRO A 96 -6.64 4.26 -12.23
CA PRO A 96 -7.23 3.00 -12.70
C PRO A 96 -6.89 1.79 -11.82
N LEU A 97 -5.65 1.69 -11.33
CA LEU A 97 -5.23 0.62 -10.43
C LEU A 97 -6.01 0.66 -9.11
N SER A 98 -6.14 1.84 -8.52
CA SER A 98 -6.96 2.06 -7.31
C SER A 98 -8.41 1.66 -7.53
N LEU A 99 -9.01 2.10 -8.64
CA LEU A 99 -10.38 1.74 -9.01
C LEU A 99 -10.54 0.24 -9.22
N ALA A 100 -9.58 -0.43 -9.86
CA ALA A 100 -9.62 -1.88 -10.05
C ALA A 100 -9.53 -2.65 -8.72
N PHE A 101 -8.66 -2.24 -7.80
CA PHE A 101 -8.46 -2.94 -6.53
C PHE A 101 -9.54 -2.63 -5.51
N ALA A 102 -9.84 -1.35 -5.30
CA ALA A 102 -10.73 -0.90 -4.23
C ALA A 102 -12.14 -0.56 -4.73
N GLY A 103 -12.35 -0.29 -6.02
CA GLY A 103 -13.57 0.34 -6.54
C GLY A 103 -13.66 1.82 -6.15
N GLY A 104 -12.53 2.48 -5.91
CA GLY A 104 -12.41 3.90 -5.54
C GLY A 104 -10.94 4.30 -5.44
N MET A 105 -10.66 5.59 -5.20
CA MET A 105 -9.29 6.06 -5.00
C MET A 105 -8.70 5.47 -3.71
N ILE A 106 -7.50 4.89 -3.79
CA ILE A 106 -6.74 4.50 -2.61
C ILE A 106 -5.91 5.72 -2.21
N HIS A 107 -6.26 6.35 -1.11
CA HIS A 107 -5.59 7.56 -0.67
C HIS A 107 -4.32 7.24 0.11
N HIS A 108 -3.20 7.80 -0.33
CA HIS A 108 -1.99 7.85 0.50
C HIS A 108 -2.17 8.89 1.60
N ARG A 109 -1.77 8.54 2.82
CA ARG A 109 -1.85 9.40 4.00
C ARG A 109 -0.50 9.37 4.72
N PRO A 110 0.34 10.40 4.57
CA PRO A 110 1.64 10.47 5.22
C PRO A 110 1.46 10.81 6.70
N VAL A 111 1.18 9.80 7.52
CA VAL A 111 0.96 9.95 8.96
C VAL A 111 1.97 9.12 9.75
N MET A 112 2.42 9.67 10.88
CA MET A 112 3.27 8.96 11.84
C MET A 112 2.67 9.12 13.25
N ASP A 113 2.06 8.06 13.77
CA ASP A 113 1.53 8.02 15.13
C ASP A 113 2.17 6.90 15.96
N ASP A 114 1.81 6.81 17.23
CA ASP A 114 2.42 5.84 18.17
C ASP A 114 2.15 4.38 17.77
N ASP A 115 1.03 4.10 17.10
CA ASP A 115 0.70 2.76 16.61
C ASP A 115 1.57 2.35 15.40
N ILE A 116 1.98 3.32 14.58
CA ILE A 116 3.00 3.10 13.54
C ILE A 116 4.39 2.99 14.18
N ARG A 117 4.76 3.93 15.06
CA ARG A 117 6.10 4.01 15.68
C ARG A 117 6.44 2.77 16.51
N SER A 118 5.44 2.19 17.17
CA SER A 118 5.61 0.96 17.96
C SER A 118 5.76 -0.31 17.11
N GLY A 119 5.56 -0.23 15.79
CA GLY A 119 5.53 -1.38 14.90
C GLY A 119 4.22 -2.19 14.94
N ALA A 120 3.27 -1.81 15.80
CA ALA A 120 1.99 -2.52 15.93
C ALA A 120 1.17 -2.47 14.62
N ALA A 121 1.21 -1.35 13.90
CA ALA A 121 0.58 -1.24 12.59
C ALA A 121 1.23 -2.15 11.54
N LEU A 122 2.55 -2.29 11.55
CA LEU A 122 3.24 -3.19 10.62
C LEU A 122 2.92 -4.65 10.93
N ALA A 123 2.88 -5.04 12.22
CA ALA A 123 2.50 -6.38 12.63
C ALA A 123 1.10 -6.78 12.12
N ARG A 124 0.16 -5.83 12.08
CA ARG A 124 -1.18 -6.06 11.48
C ARG A 124 -1.14 -6.14 9.96
N THR A 125 -0.15 -5.55 9.30
CA THR A 125 -0.06 -5.52 7.83
C THR A 125 0.21 -6.89 7.27
N ILE A 126 1.13 -7.65 7.87
CA ILE A 126 1.61 -8.94 7.35
C ILE A 126 0.45 -9.93 7.07
N PRO A 127 -0.48 -10.21 7.99
CA PRO A 127 -1.62 -11.10 7.71
C PRO A 127 -2.49 -10.64 6.53
N HIS A 128 -2.64 -9.32 6.32
CA HIS A 128 -3.41 -8.79 5.19
C HIS A 128 -2.67 -8.95 3.86
N LEU A 129 -1.34 -8.91 3.85
CA LEU A 129 -0.54 -9.21 2.67
C LEU A 129 -0.65 -10.69 2.30
N GLU A 130 -0.51 -11.59 3.28
CA GLU A 130 -0.63 -13.03 3.05
C GLU A 130 -2.02 -13.42 2.54
N ALA A 131 -3.07 -12.78 3.07
CA ALA A 131 -4.45 -12.99 2.63
C ALA A 131 -4.72 -12.60 1.16
N THR A 132 -3.79 -11.89 0.49
CA THR A 132 -3.91 -11.62 -0.95
C THR A 132 -3.66 -12.87 -1.81
N GLY A 133 -2.98 -13.88 -1.28
CA GLY A 133 -2.53 -15.06 -2.03
C GLY A 133 -1.37 -14.78 -3.00
N LEU A 134 -0.75 -13.60 -2.91
CA LEU A 134 0.40 -13.18 -3.72
C LEU A 134 1.70 -13.47 -2.98
N PHE A 135 2.81 -13.49 -3.71
CA PHE A 135 4.13 -13.66 -3.13
C PHE A 135 4.52 -12.45 -2.25
N VAL A 136 4.62 -12.70 -0.94
CA VAL A 136 5.13 -11.75 0.05
C VAL A 136 6.61 -12.00 0.27
N ASP A 137 7.42 -10.97 0.02
CA ASP A 137 8.88 -11.03 0.13
C ASP A 137 9.32 -10.58 1.51
N ALA A 138 9.64 -11.52 2.38
CA ALA A 138 9.98 -11.30 3.78
C ALA A 138 11.12 -10.26 4.00
N GLU A 139 12.05 -10.11 3.04
CA GLU A 139 13.14 -9.14 3.14
C GLU A 139 12.63 -7.69 3.15
N PHE A 140 11.47 -7.42 2.54
CA PHE A 140 10.85 -6.10 2.51
C PHE A 140 9.99 -5.80 3.75
N TRP A 141 9.72 -6.79 4.60
CA TRP A 141 8.71 -6.68 5.67
C TRP A 141 9.24 -6.97 7.09
N ASN A 142 10.30 -7.76 7.26
CA ASN A 142 10.68 -8.27 8.58
C ASN A 142 11.56 -7.34 9.44
N ASP A 143 12.33 -6.42 8.86
CA ASP A 143 13.35 -5.63 9.59
C ASP A 143 13.10 -4.10 9.62
N GLU A 144 11.96 -3.64 9.10
CA GLU A 144 11.69 -2.21 8.88
C GLU A 144 10.55 -1.64 9.76
N ALA A 145 10.21 -2.32 10.86
CA ALA A 145 9.05 -1.98 11.71
C ALA A 145 9.14 -0.64 12.45
N ALA A 146 10.34 -0.09 12.60
CA ALA A 146 10.60 1.15 13.34
C ALA A 146 11.12 2.30 12.44
N SER A 147 11.33 2.02 11.16
CA SER A 147 11.79 2.99 10.17
C SER A 147 10.58 3.55 9.43
N SER A 148 10.54 4.86 9.27
CA SER A 148 9.54 5.52 8.44
C SER A 148 10.22 6.42 7.44
N CYS A 149 9.70 6.43 6.21
CA CYS A 149 10.02 7.45 5.22
C CYS A 149 9.43 8.82 5.57
N CYS A 150 8.45 8.88 6.48
CA CYS A 150 7.84 10.14 6.89
C CYS A 150 8.81 10.94 7.78
N PRO A 151 9.13 12.19 7.41
CA PRO A 151 9.91 13.09 8.26
C PRO A 151 9.27 13.27 9.65
N PRO A 152 10.04 13.65 10.69
CA PRO A 152 9.51 13.87 12.04
C PRO A 152 8.34 14.85 12.10
N GLU A 153 8.26 15.82 11.19
CA GLU A 153 7.16 16.78 11.06
C GLU A 153 5.82 16.18 10.60
N CYS A 154 5.83 14.95 10.04
CA CYS A 154 4.61 14.17 9.81
C CYS A 154 4.06 13.56 11.12
N ALA A 155 4.86 13.53 12.20
CA ALA A 155 4.41 13.09 13.51
C ALA A 155 3.43 14.13 14.08
N GLY A 156 2.15 13.83 14.03
CA GLY A 156 1.09 14.73 14.45
C GLY A 156 0.26 15.35 13.33
N GLN A 157 0.55 15.04 12.06
CA GLN A 157 -0.46 15.17 10.99
C GLN A 157 -1.48 14.03 11.15
N GLY A 158 -2.21 14.03 12.25
CA GLY A 158 -3.39 13.20 12.39
C GLY A 158 -4.39 13.64 11.34
N GLY A 159 -4.52 12.88 10.25
CA GLY A 159 -5.71 12.98 9.43
C GLY A 159 -6.92 12.78 10.33
N LEU A 160 -7.99 13.56 10.14
CA LEU A 160 -9.24 13.38 10.88
C LEU A 160 -9.64 11.90 10.80
N VAL A 161 -9.73 11.25 11.97
CA VAL A 161 -10.24 9.89 12.08
C VAL A 161 -11.60 9.87 11.41
N GLY A 162 -11.78 9.01 10.40
CA GLY A 162 -13.06 8.92 9.68
C GLY A 162 -13.19 9.78 8.43
N LEU A 163 -12.11 10.24 7.81
CA LEU A 163 -12.13 10.69 6.40
C LEU A 163 -12.56 9.54 5.45
N GLN A 164 -13.83 9.18 5.46
CA GLN A 164 -14.51 8.45 4.41
C GLN A 164 -14.78 9.44 3.29
N GLY A 165 -13.77 9.75 2.46
CA GLY A 165 -13.91 10.68 1.35
C GLY A 165 -14.60 12.00 1.71
N TRP A 166 -15.33 12.56 0.75
CA TRP A 166 -16.17 13.75 0.92
C TRP A 166 -17.51 13.38 1.59
N GLU A 167 -17.90 12.10 1.52
CA GLU A 167 -19.15 11.55 2.03
C GLU A 167 -19.25 11.67 3.56
N GLY A 168 -18.14 11.47 4.29
CA GLY A 168 -18.06 11.66 5.74
C GLY A 168 -18.32 13.09 6.22
N TYR A 169 -18.34 14.06 5.29
CA TYR A 169 -18.69 15.46 5.55
C TYR A 169 -20.02 15.88 4.92
N GLY A 170 -20.85 14.93 4.49
CA GLY A 170 -22.15 15.22 3.87
C GLY A 170 -22.05 15.73 2.43
N LEU A 171 -20.88 15.60 1.79
CA LEU A 171 -20.68 15.88 0.38
C LEU A 171 -20.84 14.57 -0.41
N THR A 172 -22.06 14.26 -0.81
CA THR A 172 -22.37 13.11 -1.68
C THR A 172 -22.19 13.50 -3.15
N SER A 173 -22.32 12.54 -4.07
CA SER A 173 -22.29 12.81 -5.52
C SER A 173 -23.30 13.86 -5.98
N ASP A 174 -24.39 14.02 -5.22
CA ASP A 174 -25.50 14.92 -5.52
C ASP A 174 -25.37 16.26 -4.79
N THR A 175 -24.41 16.38 -3.86
CA THR A 175 -24.16 17.65 -3.18
C THR A 175 -23.63 18.63 -4.22
N PRO A 176 -24.29 19.80 -4.40
CA PRO A 176 -23.82 20.78 -5.36
C PRO A 176 -22.39 21.17 -5.00
N LEU A 177 -21.45 20.91 -5.90
CA LEU A 177 -20.11 21.47 -5.80
C LEU A 177 -20.29 22.98 -5.90
N THR A 178 -20.20 23.68 -4.77
CA THR A 178 -20.08 25.15 -4.74
C THR A 178 -18.68 25.54 -5.19
N ILE A 179 -18.26 25.08 -6.36
CA ILE A 179 -17.11 25.65 -7.07
C ILE A 179 -17.71 26.78 -7.88
N SER A 180 -17.84 27.94 -7.24
CA SER A 180 -18.12 29.18 -7.97
C SER A 180 -16.88 29.51 -8.80
N PHE A 181 -17.00 29.47 -10.12
CA PHE A 181 -15.95 29.95 -11.04
C PHE A 181 -15.84 31.48 -11.00
#